data_AF-A0A356E841-F1
#
_entry.id   AF-A0A356E841-F1
#
_cell.length_a   1.000
_cell.length_b   1.000
_cell.length_c   1.000
_cell.angle_alpha   90.00
_cell.angle_beta   90.00
_cell.angle_gamma   90.00
#
_symmetry.space_group_name_H-M   'P 1'
#
loop_
_entity.id
_entity.type
_entity.pdbx_description
1 polymer ?
#
loop_
_entity_poly.entity_id
_entity_poly.type
_entity_poly.pdbx_seq_one_letter_code
_entity_poly.pdbx_strand_id
1 'polypeptide(L)'
;RLRFTTSHPIEFTDDIVDVYRDTPELVSFLHLPVQSGSDRILTMMKRGHTALEYKSIIRKLRKVRPEIQISSDFIVGFPGETAQDFEDTMNLIAQVNFDMSFSFIYSARPGTPAADMPDDVTEDEKKQRLYLLQQRINNQAAQYSRAMLGTEQRVLVEGPSKKDIMELTGRTETNRIVNFKGTPSMIGKFVDINITDVWTNSLRGDVVRTEDEMGLRVAQSPQAVISRTRKEDELGVGRYIA
;
A
#
# COMPACT_ATOMS: atom_id res chain seq x y z
N ARG A 1 5.13 -6.98 13.03
CA ARG A 1 4.87 -6.65 11.61
C ARG A 1 5.73 -5.45 11.25
N LEU A 2 6.46 -5.52 10.15
CA LEU A 2 7.23 -4.41 9.60
C LEU A 2 6.44 -3.76 8.48
N ARG A 3 6.43 -2.43 8.42
CA ARG A 3 5.84 -1.67 7.32
C ARG A 3 6.94 -0.89 6.64
N PHE A 4 7.04 -1.02 5.33
CA PHE A 4 7.98 -0.28 4.52
C PHE A 4 7.24 0.86 3.81
N THR A 5 7.81 2.06 3.91
CA THR A 5 7.30 3.26 3.25
C THR A 5 8.47 3.91 2.54
N THR A 6 8.35 4.17 1.24
CA THR A 6 9.34 4.88 0.43
C THR A 6 8.70 6.05 -0.29
N SER A 7 9.47 7.09 -0.58
CA SER A 7 9.03 8.27 -1.34
C SER A 7 9.35 8.20 -2.83
N HIS A 8 10.17 7.24 -3.29
CA HIS A 8 10.70 7.23 -4.65
C HIS A 8 10.66 5.84 -5.32
N PRO A 9 9.89 5.67 -6.41
CA PRO A 9 9.82 4.41 -7.15
C PRO A 9 11.15 3.96 -7.77
N ILE A 10 12.03 4.89 -8.14
CA ILE A 10 13.29 4.58 -8.81
C ILE A 10 14.28 3.82 -7.90
N GLU A 11 14.16 4.01 -6.59
CA GLU A 11 14.97 3.33 -5.58
C GLU A 11 14.39 1.95 -5.23
N PHE A 12 13.27 1.56 -5.85
CA PHE A 12 12.65 0.26 -5.64
C PHE A 12 13.30 -0.81 -6.54
N THR A 13 14.47 -1.26 -6.13
CA THR A 13 15.32 -2.22 -6.83
C THR A 13 14.91 -3.69 -6.59
N ASP A 14 15.51 -4.62 -7.32
CA ASP A 14 15.16 -6.05 -7.28
C ASP A 14 15.51 -6.73 -5.93
N ASP A 15 16.48 -6.19 -5.20
CA ASP A 15 16.79 -6.57 -3.82
C ASP A 15 15.64 -6.26 -2.84
N ILE A 16 14.94 -5.13 -3.01
CA ILE A 16 13.75 -4.81 -2.20
C ILE A 16 12.59 -5.78 -2.54
N VAL A 17 12.42 -6.13 -3.82
CA VAL A 17 11.46 -7.16 -4.23
C VAL A 17 11.78 -8.50 -3.57
N ASP A 18 13.07 -8.86 -3.53
CA ASP A 18 13.55 -10.07 -2.85
C ASP A 18 13.23 -10.05 -1.34
N VAL A 19 13.38 -8.91 -0.67
CA VAL A 19 13.00 -8.76 0.75
C VAL A 19 11.50 -9.05 0.96
N TYR A 20 10.63 -8.59 0.05
CA TYR A 20 9.19 -8.90 0.11
C TYR A 20 8.86 -10.38 -0.06
N ARG A 21 9.69 -11.13 -0.80
CA ARG A 21 9.58 -12.58 -0.96
C ARG A 21 10.07 -13.31 0.29
N ASP A 22 11.23 -12.91 0.79
CA ASP A 22 12.00 -13.70 1.76
C ASP A 22 11.66 -13.33 3.22
N THR A 23 10.92 -12.24 3.46
CA THR A 23 10.57 -11.73 4.80
C THR A 23 9.05 -11.79 5.07
N PRO A 24 8.56 -12.85 5.75
CA PRO A 24 7.16 -12.98 6.14
C PRO A 24 6.66 -11.88 7.07
N GLU A 25 7.53 -11.32 7.90
CA GLU A 25 7.20 -10.29 8.90
C GLU A 25 6.87 -8.93 8.26
N LEU A 26 7.34 -8.70 7.03
CA LEU A 26 6.99 -7.55 6.20
C LEU A 26 5.54 -7.69 5.73
N VAL A 27 4.75 -6.65 5.87
CA VAL A 27 3.32 -6.71 5.54
C VAL A 27 3.06 -6.75 4.03
N SER A 28 1.95 -7.35 3.62
CA SER A 28 1.44 -7.35 2.24
C SER A 28 0.78 -6.02 1.85
N PHE A 29 1.45 -4.90 2.16
CA PHE A 29 1.04 -3.55 1.80
C PHE A 29 2.28 -2.71 1.46
N LEU A 30 2.21 -1.95 0.36
CA LEU A 30 3.27 -1.03 -0.05
C LEU A 30 2.66 0.34 -0.40
N HIS A 31 3.27 1.38 0.13
CA HIS A 31 3.04 2.75 -0.33
C HIS A 31 4.18 3.17 -1.26
N LEU A 32 3.86 3.40 -2.55
CA LEU A 32 4.83 3.71 -3.59
C LEU A 32 4.32 4.89 -4.45
N PRO A 33 4.76 6.13 -4.18
CA PRO A 33 4.22 7.33 -4.84
C PRO A 33 4.59 7.44 -6.32
N VAL A 34 3.60 7.35 -7.23
CA VAL A 34 3.79 7.61 -8.67
C VAL A 34 3.52 9.06 -9.06
N GLN A 35 2.63 9.76 -8.34
CA GLN A 35 2.19 11.15 -8.61
C GLN A 35 1.29 11.34 -9.84
N SER A 36 1.63 10.77 -10.99
CA SER A 36 0.82 10.83 -12.23
C SER A 36 1.00 9.55 -13.05
N GLY A 37 0.05 9.24 -13.93
CA GLY A 37 0.22 8.16 -14.91
C GLY A 37 0.64 8.64 -16.31
N SER A 38 0.76 9.95 -16.53
CA SER A 38 1.30 10.50 -17.78
C SER A 38 2.81 10.70 -17.68
N ASP A 39 3.56 10.08 -18.59
CA ASP A 39 5.02 10.24 -18.68
C ASP A 39 5.43 11.70 -18.94
N ARG A 40 4.59 12.46 -19.66
CA ARG A 40 4.81 13.88 -19.90
C ARG A 40 4.73 14.68 -18.60
N ILE A 41 3.68 14.44 -17.79
CA ILE A 41 3.51 15.10 -16.49
C ILE A 41 4.59 14.65 -15.50
N LEU A 42 4.92 13.36 -15.47
CA LEU A 42 6.03 12.83 -14.65
C LEU A 42 7.35 13.54 -14.98
N THR A 43 7.65 13.74 -16.26
CA THR A 43 8.83 14.47 -16.73
C THR A 43 8.80 15.93 -16.27
N MET A 44 7.67 16.62 -16.40
CA MET A 44 7.51 18.01 -15.93
C MET A 44 7.63 18.13 -14.40
N MET A 45 7.22 17.10 -13.66
CA MET A 45 7.43 16.96 -12.21
C MET A 45 8.86 16.53 -11.83
N LYS A 46 9.77 16.40 -12.81
CA LYS A 46 11.15 15.91 -12.64
C LYS A 46 11.24 14.53 -12.00
N ARG A 47 10.29 13.64 -12.32
CA ARG A 47 10.34 12.23 -11.92
C ARG A 47 11.20 11.45 -12.91
N GLY A 48 12.20 10.73 -12.40
CA GLY A 48 13.10 9.89 -13.20
C GLY A 48 12.53 8.52 -13.54
N HIS A 49 11.22 8.39 -13.67
CA HIS A 49 10.55 7.12 -14.01
C HIS A 49 9.32 7.38 -14.87
N THR A 50 8.93 6.35 -15.62
CA THR A 50 7.74 6.28 -16.46
C THR A 50 6.64 5.43 -15.81
N ALA A 51 5.41 5.57 -16.29
CA ALA A 51 4.29 4.71 -15.92
C ALA A 51 4.57 3.23 -16.28
N LEU A 52 5.34 2.97 -17.34
CA LEU A 52 5.73 1.61 -17.74
C LEU A 52 6.69 0.97 -16.73
N GLU A 53 7.72 1.70 -16.30
CA GLU A 53 8.68 1.25 -15.28
C GLU A 53 7.98 1.02 -13.95
N TYR A 54 7.11 1.95 -13.54
CA TYR A 54 6.27 1.78 -12.35
C TYR A 54 5.46 0.48 -12.41
N LYS A 55 4.76 0.24 -13.52
CA LYS A 55 4.01 -1.02 -13.73
C LYS A 55 4.91 -2.25 -13.73
N SER A 56 6.16 -2.14 -14.18
CA SER A 56 7.12 -3.24 -14.15
C SER A 56 7.47 -3.63 -12.71
N ILE A 57 7.75 -2.64 -11.85
CA ILE A 57 8.00 -2.84 -10.42
C ILE A 57 6.82 -3.55 -9.75
N ILE A 58 5.60 -3.03 -9.94
CA ILE A 58 4.40 -3.64 -9.35
C ILE A 58 4.19 -5.08 -9.84
N ARG A 59 4.44 -5.38 -11.11
CA ARG A 59 4.35 -6.74 -11.66
C ARG A 59 5.36 -7.70 -11.02
N LYS A 60 6.61 -7.28 -10.88
CA LYS A 60 7.65 -8.06 -10.18
C LYS A 60 7.25 -8.34 -8.73
N LEU A 61 6.75 -7.32 -8.03
CA LEU A 61 6.32 -7.43 -6.64
C LEU A 61 5.13 -8.37 -6.46
N ARG A 62 4.11 -8.27 -7.33
CA ARG A 62 2.96 -9.19 -7.31
C ARG A 62 3.34 -10.62 -7.68
N LYS A 63 4.39 -10.84 -8.46
CA LYS A 63 4.88 -12.20 -8.76
C LYS A 63 5.39 -12.90 -7.51
N VAL A 64 6.07 -12.18 -6.62
CA VAL A 64 6.61 -12.75 -5.37
C VAL A 64 5.62 -12.67 -4.21
N ARG A 65 4.68 -11.71 -4.25
CA ARG A 65 3.67 -11.50 -3.21
C ARG A 65 2.30 -11.14 -3.82
N PRO A 66 1.53 -12.13 -4.29
CA PRO A 66 0.31 -11.91 -5.07
C PRO A 66 -0.77 -11.08 -4.36
N GLU A 67 -0.88 -11.20 -3.04
CA GLU A 67 -1.92 -10.53 -2.24
C GLU A 67 -1.56 -9.08 -1.85
N ILE A 68 -0.39 -8.58 -2.29
CA ILE A 68 0.08 -7.26 -1.89
C ILE A 68 -0.85 -6.14 -2.38
N GLN A 69 -1.24 -5.27 -1.45
CA GLN A 69 -2.00 -4.06 -1.74
C GLN A 69 -1.06 -2.88 -1.94
N ILE A 70 -1.39 -2.05 -2.93
CA ILE A 70 -0.58 -0.89 -3.32
C ILE A 70 -1.35 0.39 -3.04
N SER A 71 -0.67 1.34 -2.43
CA SER A 71 -1.13 2.72 -2.31
C SER A 71 -0.13 3.68 -2.94
N SER A 72 -0.61 4.85 -3.35
CA SER A 72 0.21 5.85 -4.03
C SER A 72 -0.30 7.27 -3.77
N ASP A 73 0.56 8.25 -4.04
CA ASP A 73 0.16 9.65 -4.13
C ASP A 73 -0.20 10.01 -5.57
N PHE A 74 -1.16 10.92 -5.74
CA PHE A 74 -1.53 11.52 -7.01
C PHE A 74 -1.67 13.04 -6.89
N ILE A 75 -1.17 13.76 -7.90
CA ILE A 75 -1.36 15.20 -8.04
C ILE A 75 -2.13 15.43 -9.34
N VAL A 76 -3.31 16.04 -9.24
CA VAL A 76 -4.15 16.40 -10.39
C VAL A 76 -4.16 17.91 -10.61
N GLY A 77 -4.39 18.33 -11.85
CA GLY A 77 -4.41 19.76 -12.19
C GLY A 77 -3.04 20.40 -12.21
N PHE A 78 -1.99 19.62 -12.51
CA PHE A 78 -0.66 20.16 -12.71
C PHE A 78 -0.65 21.15 -13.89
N PRO A 79 0.14 22.24 -13.86
CA PRO A 79 0.16 23.22 -14.93
C PRO A 79 0.44 22.57 -16.29
N GLY A 80 -0.46 22.81 -17.24
CA GLY A 80 -0.42 22.20 -18.57
C GLY A 80 -0.95 20.75 -18.65
N GLU A 81 -1.58 20.19 -17.60
CA GLU A 81 -2.21 18.85 -17.64
C GLU A 81 -3.42 18.81 -18.58
N THR A 82 -3.31 18.03 -19.66
CA THR A 82 -4.39 17.86 -20.64
C THR A 82 -5.38 16.77 -20.22
N ALA A 83 -6.52 16.69 -20.91
CA ALA A 83 -7.47 15.60 -20.71
C ALA A 83 -6.85 14.22 -20.95
N GLN A 84 -5.96 14.08 -21.93
CA GLN A 84 -5.27 12.81 -22.23
C GLN A 84 -4.34 12.40 -21.08
N ASP A 85 -3.60 13.35 -20.48
CA ASP A 85 -2.70 13.02 -19.36
C ASP A 85 -3.47 12.55 -18.11
N PHE A 86 -4.65 13.16 -17.89
CA PHE A 86 -5.55 12.72 -16.84
C PHE A 86 -6.11 11.32 -17.14
N GLU A 87 -6.50 11.05 -18.39
CA GLU A 87 -6.94 9.73 -18.81
C GLU A 87 -5.84 8.66 -18.64
N ASP A 88 -4.59 8.97 -18.99
CA ASP A 88 -3.44 8.09 -18.77
C ASP A 88 -3.25 7.77 -17.28
N THR A 89 -3.46 8.77 -16.42
CA THR A 89 -3.47 8.59 -14.96
C THR A 89 -4.59 7.65 -14.51
N MET A 90 -5.80 7.83 -15.02
CA MET A 90 -6.93 6.95 -14.72
C MET A 90 -6.71 5.51 -15.24
N ASN A 91 -6.08 5.36 -16.40
CA ASN A 91 -5.69 4.09 -16.98
C ASN A 91 -4.64 3.36 -16.13
N LEU A 92 -3.63 4.08 -15.62
CA LEU A 92 -2.67 3.52 -14.68
C LEU A 92 -3.37 3.05 -13.40
N ILE A 93 -4.27 3.86 -12.85
CA ILE A 93 -5.04 3.50 -11.65
C ILE A 93 -5.85 2.22 -11.85
N ALA A 94 -6.50 2.09 -13.00
CA ALA A 94 -7.28 0.91 -13.36
C ALA A 94 -6.40 -0.34 -13.52
N GLN A 95 -5.24 -0.21 -14.18
CA GLN A 95 -4.32 -1.33 -14.42
C GLN A 95 -3.63 -1.81 -13.15
N VAL A 96 -3.21 -0.88 -12.28
CA VAL A 96 -2.54 -1.22 -11.03
C VAL A 96 -3.56 -1.69 -9.99
N ASN A 97 -4.81 -1.23 -10.02
CA ASN A 97 -5.82 -1.53 -9.01
C ASN A 97 -5.37 -1.14 -7.60
N PHE A 98 -5.16 0.17 -7.39
CA PHE A 98 -4.76 0.73 -6.09
C PHE A 98 -5.84 0.55 -5.02
N ASP A 99 -5.38 0.26 -3.80
CA ASP A 99 -6.22 0.06 -2.61
C ASP A 99 -6.51 1.38 -1.87
N MET A 100 -5.58 2.33 -1.94
CA MET A 100 -5.67 3.62 -1.28
C MET A 100 -4.84 4.65 -2.05
N SER A 101 -5.21 5.92 -1.95
CA SER A 101 -4.34 7.00 -2.38
C SER A 101 -4.38 8.21 -1.46
N PHE A 102 -3.32 9.00 -1.52
CA PHE A 102 -3.37 10.41 -1.16
C PHE A 102 -3.45 11.23 -2.45
N SER A 103 -4.55 11.95 -2.64
CA SER A 103 -4.83 12.64 -3.89
C SER A 103 -4.96 14.14 -3.61
N PHE A 104 -4.19 14.95 -4.32
CA PHE A 104 -4.08 16.38 -4.10
C PHE A 104 -4.34 17.15 -5.40
N ILE A 105 -5.01 18.29 -5.30
CA ILE A 105 -4.99 19.29 -6.37
C ILE A 105 -3.63 19.98 -6.30
N TYR A 106 -3.00 20.18 -7.47
CA TYR A 106 -1.76 20.92 -7.55
C TYR A 106 -1.91 22.31 -6.91
N SER A 107 -0.93 22.68 -6.09
CA SER A 107 -0.82 24.00 -5.49
C SER A 107 0.60 24.47 -5.71
N ALA A 108 0.74 25.63 -6.36
CA ALA A 108 2.03 26.23 -6.66
C ALA A 108 2.79 26.54 -5.37
N ARG A 109 4.02 26.05 -5.28
CA ARG A 109 4.92 26.34 -4.15
C ARG A 109 5.99 27.32 -4.60
N PRO A 110 6.20 28.43 -3.86
CA PRO A 110 7.25 29.40 -4.20
C PRO A 110 8.61 28.73 -4.39
N GLY A 111 9.34 29.11 -5.45
CA GLY A 111 10.67 28.57 -5.75
C GLY A 111 10.69 27.23 -6.48
N THR A 112 9.55 26.73 -6.96
CA THR A 112 9.50 25.53 -7.81
C THR A 112 9.32 25.90 -9.28
N PRO A 113 9.96 25.19 -10.24
CA PRO A 113 9.80 25.48 -11.67
C PRO A 113 8.35 25.40 -12.16
N ALA A 114 7.52 24.62 -11.48
CA ALA A 114 6.10 24.49 -11.79
C ALA A 114 5.27 25.71 -11.35
N ALA A 115 5.78 26.56 -10.44
CA ALA A 115 5.08 27.77 -10.03
C ALA A 115 5.08 28.85 -11.12
N ASP A 116 6.09 28.83 -12.01
CA ASP A 116 6.24 29.79 -13.11
C ASP A 116 5.60 29.29 -14.42
N MET A 117 5.00 28.09 -14.43
CA MET A 117 4.34 27.53 -15.60
C MET A 117 2.94 28.14 -15.80
N PRO A 118 2.52 28.38 -17.05
CA PRO A 118 1.12 28.72 -17.35
C PRO A 118 0.19 27.60 -16.86
N ASP A 119 -0.79 27.97 -16.02
CA ASP A 119 -1.80 27.05 -15.53
C ASP A 119 -3.10 27.24 -16.33
N ASP A 120 -3.27 26.39 -17.34
CA ASP A 120 -4.44 26.38 -18.21
C ASP A 120 -5.60 25.53 -17.66
N VAL A 121 -5.43 24.89 -16.49
CA VAL A 121 -6.45 24.02 -15.90
C VAL A 121 -7.32 24.81 -14.94
N THR A 122 -8.62 24.89 -15.22
CA THR A 122 -9.55 25.62 -14.36
C THR A 122 -9.74 24.91 -13.01
N GLU A 123 -10.01 25.66 -11.95
CA GLU A 123 -10.25 25.08 -10.62
C GLU A 123 -11.39 24.06 -10.59
N ASP A 124 -12.42 24.27 -11.42
CA ASP A 124 -13.54 23.33 -11.55
C ASP A 124 -13.12 22.03 -12.24
N GLU A 125 -12.26 22.08 -13.27
CA GLU A 125 -11.66 20.90 -13.87
C GLU A 125 -10.77 20.15 -12.87
N LYS A 126 -9.95 20.84 -12.07
CA LYS A 126 -9.11 20.21 -11.04
C LYS A 126 -9.95 19.46 -10.00
N LYS A 127 -11.04 20.07 -9.53
CA LYS A 127 -11.99 19.45 -8.59
C LYS A 127 -12.69 18.24 -9.22
N GLN A 128 -13.13 18.37 -10.47
CA GLN A 128 -13.78 17.27 -11.18
C GLN A 128 -12.82 16.08 -11.37
N ARG A 129 -11.56 16.35 -11.78
CA ARG A 129 -10.51 15.33 -11.91
C ARG A 129 -10.23 14.64 -10.58
N LEU A 130 -10.08 15.40 -9.49
CA LEU A 130 -9.87 14.85 -8.15
C LEU A 130 -11.03 13.93 -7.74
N TYR A 131 -12.27 14.38 -7.95
CA TYR A 131 -13.46 13.59 -7.63
C TYR A 131 -13.50 12.26 -8.38
N LEU A 132 -13.31 12.29 -9.71
CA LEU A 132 -13.32 11.09 -10.54
C LEU A 132 -12.21 10.10 -10.13
N LEU A 133 -11.01 10.62 -9.85
CA LEU A 133 -9.88 9.83 -9.38
C LEU A 133 -10.20 9.14 -8.05
N GLN A 134 -10.67 9.91 -7.06
CA GLN A 134 -11.02 9.38 -5.74
C GLN A 134 -12.16 8.37 -5.84
N GLN A 135 -13.18 8.64 -6.65
CA GLN A 135 -14.27 7.69 -6.88
C GLN A 135 -13.75 6.37 -7.45
N ARG A 136 -12.84 6.38 -8.44
CA ARG A 136 -12.28 5.16 -9.01
C ARG A 136 -11.54 4.33 -7.96
N ILE A 137 -10.67 4.97 -7.18
CA ILE A 137 -9.87 4.28 -6.16
C ILE A 137 -10.77 3.76 -5.03
N ASN A 138 -11.75 4.55 -4.58
CA ASN A 138 -12.71 4.10 -3.56
C ASN A 138 -13.53 2.89 -4.03
N ASN A 139 -13.91 2.84 -5.31
CA ASN A 139 -14.60 1.68 -5.88
C ASN A 139 -13.71 0.43 -5.89
N GLN A 140 -12.44 0.56 -6.27
CA GLN A 140 -11.45 -0.53 -6.24
C GLN A 140 -11.20 -1.02 -4.81
N ALA A 141 -10.98 -0.09 -3.89
CA ALA A 141 -10.82 -0.37 -2.46
C ALA A 141 -12.04 -1.10 -1.88
N ALA A 142 -13.26 -0.67 -2.25
CA ALA A 142 -14.49 -1.31 -1.79
C ALA A 142 -14.68 -2.71 -2.38
N GLN A 143 -14.29 -2.94 -3.64
CA GLN A 143 -14.29 -4.28 -4.24
C GLN A 143 -13.36 -5.22 -3.49
N TYR A 144 -12.14 -4.77 -3.18
CA TYR A 144 -11.19 -5.55 -2.39
C TYR A 144 -11.72 -5.86 -0.99
N SER A 145 -12.21 -4.86 -0.26
CA SER A 145 -12.80 -5.07 1.07
C SER A 145 -13.96 -6.07 1.02
N ARG A 146 -14.82 -6.00 -0.01
CA ARG A 146 -15.92 -6.95 -0.19
C ARG A 146 -15.44 -8.37 -0.45
N ALA A 147 -14.34 -8.55 -1.17
CA ALA A 147 -13.75 -9.86 -1.40
C ALA A 147 -13.19 -10.50 -0.11
N MET A 148 -12.94 -9.71 0.94
CA MET A 148 -12.50 -10.23 2.24
C MET A 148 -13.66 -10.80 3.08
N LEU A 149 -14.91 -10.54 2.71
CA LEU A 149 -16.08 -11.06 3.43
C LEU A 149 -16.08 -12.59 3.44
N GLY A 150 -16.22 -13.19 4.63
CA GLY A 150 -16.20 -14.64 4.82
C GLY A 150 -14.81 -15.27 4.79
N THR A 151 -13.75 -14.47 4.74
CA THR A 151 -12.36 -14.97 4.81
C THR A 151 -11.79 -14.83 6.22
N GLU A 152 -10.85 -15.72 6.57
CA GLU A 152 -10.04 -15.57 7.78
C GLU A 152 -8.87 -14.62 7.52
N GLN A 153 -8.70 -13.62 8.38
CA GLN A 153 -7.68 -12.59 8.27
C GLN A 153 -6.89 -12.48 9.56
N ARG A 154 -5.55 -12.50 9.45
CA ARG A 154 -4.67 -12.28 10.59
C ARG A 154 -4.54 -10.82 10.94
N VAL A 155 -4.93 -10.47 12.15
CA VAL A 155 -5.00 -9.10 12.66
C VAL A 155 -4.03 -8.92 13.82
N LEU A 156 -3.20 -7.88 13.75
CA LEU A 156 -2.46 -7.39 14.92
C LEU A 156 -3.36 -6.44 15.68
N VAL A 157 -3.68 -6.78 16.94
CA VAL A 157 -4.56 -5.97 17.78
C VAL A 157 -3.81 -4.75 18.32
N GLU A 158 -4.30 -3.55 18.03
CA GLU A 158 -3.64 -2.29 18.40
C GLU A 158 -4.21 -1.72 19.71
N GLY A 159 -5.51 -1.92 20.00
CA GLY A 159 -6.14 -1.41 21.21
C GLY A 159 -7.67 -1.39 21.15
N PRO A 160 -8.35 -0.63 22.01
CA PRO A 160 -9.80 -0.45 21.93
C PRO A 160 -10.20 0.35 20.67
N SER A 161 -11.37 0.04 20.11
CA SER A 161 -11.93 0.77 18.98
C SER A 161 -12.30 2.20 19.36
N LYS A 162 -12.06 3.14 18.45
CA LYS A 162 -12.37 4.57 18.67
C LYS A 162 -13.88 4.83 18.77
N LYS A 163 -14.71 3.99 18.16
CA LYS A 163 -16.17 4.17 18.09
C LYS A 163 -16.91 3.44 19.20
N ASP A 164 -16.36 2.33 19.67
CA ASP A 164 -16.95 1.50 20.72
C ASP A 164 -15.84 0.93 21.59
N ILE A 165 -15.80 1.34 22.86
CA ILE A 165 -14.79 0.89 23.81
C ILE A 165 -14.93 -0.60 24.17
N MET A 166 -16.08 -1.22 23.87
CA MET A 166 -16.32 -2.64 24.08
C MET A 166 -15.81 -3.50 22.91
N GLU A 167 -15.39 -2.87 21.82
CA GLU A 167 -14.72 -3.52 20.69
C GLU A 167 -13.22 -3.23 20.74
N LEU A 168 -12.43 -4.18 20.25
CA LEU A 168 -11.03 -3.99 19.93
C LEU A 168 -10.87 -3.62 18.46
N THR A 169 -9.76 -2.98 18.14
CA THR A 169 -9.36 -2.63 16.79
C THR A 169 -7.95 -3.14 16.51
N GLY A 170 -7.73 -3.55 15.27
CA GLY A 170 -6.43 -4.00 14.80
C GLY A 170 -6.30 -3.87 13.29
N ARG A 171 -5.14 -4.26 12.77
CA ARG A 171 -4.83 -4.17 11.33
C ARG A 171 -4.46 -5.51 10.71
N THR A 172 -4.98 -5.76 9.52
CA THR A 172 -4.59 -6.90 8.66
C THR A 172 -3.19 -6.70 8.05
N GLU A 173 -2.70 -7.70 7.30
CA GLU A 173 -1.45 -7.60 6.51
C GLU A 173 -1.56 -6.60 5.37
N THR A 174 -2.77 -6.37 4.90
CA THR A 174 -3.08 -5.40 3.84
C THR A 174 -3.45 -4.03 4.40
N ASN A 175 -3.11 -3.78 5.67
CA ASN A 175 -3.31 -2.51 6.38
C ASN A 175 -4.79 -2.10 6.56
N ARG A 176 -5.74 -3.03 6.41
CA ARG A 176 -7.16 -2.79 6.67
C ARG A 176 -7.46 -2.82 8.16
N ILE A 177 -8.31 -1.90 8.61
CA ILE A 177 -8.76 -1.83 10.00
C ILE A 177 -9.88 -2.87 10.19
N VAL A 178 -9.77 -3.67 11.25
CA VAL A 178 -10.78 -4.63 11.67
C VAL A 178 -11.21 -4.30 13.09
N ASN A 179 -12.52 -4.18 13.32
CA ASN A 179 -13.10 -4.02 14.64
C ASN A 179 -13.86 -5.29 15.03
N PHE A 180 -13.71 -5.74 16.27
CA PHE A 180 -14.28 -7.00 16.72
C PHE A 180 -14.46 -7.01 18.23
N LYS A 181 -15.34 -7.88 18.75
CA LYS A 181 -15.47 -8.09 20.19
C LYS A 181 -14.34 -9.00 20.67
N GLY A 182 -13.65 -8.59 21.73
CA GLY A 182 -12.52 -9.33 22.26
C GLY A 182 -12.17 -8.91 23.69
N THR A 183 -11.15 -9.54 24.25
CA THR A 183 -10.69 -9.26 25.61
C THR A 183 -9.42 -8.40 25.60
N PRO A 184 -9.21 -7.50 26.58
CA PRO A 184 -8.00 -6.65 26.63
C PRO A 184 -6.66 -7.42 26.59
N SER A 185 -6.64 -8.70 26.99
CA SER A 185 -5.47 -9.59 26.88
C SER A 185 -4.98 -9.84 25.45
N MET A 186 -5.80 -9.55 24.44
CA MET A 186 -5.46 -9.69 23.02
C MET A 186 -4.64 -8.50 22.48
N ILE A 187 -4.61 -7.36 23.18
CA ILE A 187 -3.90 -6.16 22.73
C ILE A 187 -2.40 -6.45 22.59
N GLY A 188 -1.81 -6.08 21.45
CA GLY A 188 -0.42 -6.35 21.12
C GLY A 188 -0.12 -7.78 20.65
N LYS A 189 -1.15 -8.64 20.54
CA LYS A 189 -1.05 -10.00 20.01
C LYS A 189 -1.68 -10.12 18.62
N PHE A 190 -1.38 -11.22 17.93
CA PHE A 190 -2.11 -11.62 16.73
C PHE A 190 -3.39 -12.39 17.06
N VAL A 191 -4.43 -12.15 16.28
CA VAL A 191 -5.69 -12.92 16.30
C VAL A 191 -6.11 -13.19 14.86
N ASP A 192 -6.67 -14.36 14.61
CA ASP A 192 -7.24 -14.71 13.31
C ASP A 192 -8.75 -14.44 13.42
N ILE A 193 -9.27 -13.62 12.52
CA ILE A 193 -10.64 -13.11 12.55
C ILE A 193 -11.35 -13.55 11.28
N ASN A 194 -12.51 -14.16 11.41
CA ASN A 194 -13.41 -14.38 10.28
C ASN A 194 -14.18 -13.09 10.01
N ILE A 195 -14.02 -12.53 8.81
CA ILE A 195 -14.67 -11.26 8.45
C ILE A 195 -16.15 -11.49 8.18
N THR A 196 -17.02 -10.82 8.94
CA THR A 196 -18.49 -10.97 8.87
C THR A 196 -19.18 -9.75 8.27
N ASP A 197 -18.59 -8.56 8.39
CA ASP A 197 -19.12 -7.35 7.77
C ASP A 197 -18.03 -6.50 7.12
N VAL A 198 -18.42 -5.80 6.06
CA VAL A 198 -17.55 -4.89 5.31
C VAL A 198 -18.19 -3.50 5.32
N TRP A 199 -17.53 -2.54 5.95
CA TRP A 199 -17.93 -1.14 5.95
C TRP A 199 -16.98 -0.33 5.07
N THR A 200 -17.30 0.95 4.84
CA THR A 200 -16.55 1.82 3.91
C THR A 200 -15.04 1.85 4.20
N ASN A 201 -14.65 1.99 5.47
CA ASN A 201 -13.25 2.18 5.88
C ASN A 201 -12.78 1.15 6.93
N SER A 202 -13.57 0.13 7.22
CA SER A 202 -13.25 -0.88 8.23
C SER A 202 -13.99 -2.18 7.96
N LEU A 203 -13.45 -3.27 8.46
CA LEU A 203 -14.09 -4.57 8.49
C LEU A 203 -14.58 -4.85 9.91
N ARG A 204 -15.55 -5.76 10.05
CA ARG A 204 -15.87 -6.40 11.33
C ARG A 204 -15.82 -7.91 11.19
N GLY A 205 -15.61 -8.58 12.30
CA GLY A 205 -15.51 -10.02 12.32
C GLY A 205 -15.52 -10.58 13.73
N ASP A 206 -15.48 -11.91 13.79
CA ASP A 206 -15.44 -12.68 15.02
C ASP A 206 -14.09 -13.37 15.17
N VAL A 207 -13.58 -13.42 16.40
CA VAL A 207 -12.31 -14.09 16.71
C VAL A 207 -12.47 -15.58 16.50
N VAL A 208 -11.60 -16.16 15.68
CA VAL A 208 -11.53 -17.61 15.43
C VAL A 208 -10.45 -18.23 16.30
N ARG A 209 -9.27 -17.61 16.36
CA ARG A 209 -8.10 -18.09 17.11
C ARG A 209 -7.30 -16.93 17.69
N THR A 210 -6.68 -17.18 18.83
CA THR A 210 -5.76 -16.27 19.52
C THR A 210 -4.31 -16.69 19.31
N GLU A 211 -3.36 -15.74 19.46
CA GLU A 211 -1.93 -15.99 19.27
C GLU A 211 -1.38 -17.22 20.01
N ASP A 212 -1.94 -17.50 21.21
CA ASP A 212 -1.51 -18.61 22.07
C ASP A 212 -1.83 -19.98 21.42
N GLU A 213 -2.80 -20.04 20.51
CA GLU A 213 -3.19 -21.23 19.74
C GLU A 213 -2.42 -21.37 18.42
N MET A 214 -1.67 -20.36 18.01
CA MET A 214 -1.02 -20.29 16.70
C MET A 214 0.47 -20.62 16.70
N GLY A 215 1.11 -20.63 17.88
CA GLY A 215 2.55 -20.91 17.98
C GLY A 215 3.45 -19.88 17.27
N LEU A 216 3.01 -18.62 17.13
CA LEU A 216 3.73 -17.60 16.35
C LEU A 216 5.04 -17.13 16.98
N ARG A 217 5.15 -17.19 18.32
CA ARG A 217 6.36 -16.78 19.04
C ARG A 217 7.34 -17.95 19.13
N VAL A 218 7.93 -18.32 17.99
CA VAL A 218 9.03 -19.28 17.96
C VAL A 218 10.32 -18.54 18.30
N ALA A 219 10.99 -18.92 19.39
CA ALA A 219 12.33 -18.40 19.68
C ALA A 219 13.29 -18.84 18.56
N GLN A 220 13.69 -17.91 17.71
CA GLN A 220 14.71 -18.17 16.69
C GLN A 220 16.07 -17.74 17.21
N SER A 221 17.08 -18.59 17.00
CA SER A 221 18.46 -18.21 17.31
C SER A 221 18.93 -17.13 16.32
N PRO A 222 19.83 -16.22 16.73
CA PRO A 222 20.44 -15.27 15.82
C PRO A 222 21.06 -15.93 14.58
N GLN A 223 21.64 -17.13 14.73
CA GLN A 223 22.18 -17.91 13.62
C GLN A 223 21.10 -18.35 12.61
N ALA A 224 19.92 -18.77 13.08
CA ALA A 224 18.81 -19.15 12.20
C ALA A 224 18.32 -17.95 11.37
N VAL A 225 18.25 -16.76 11.98
CA VAL A 225 17.88 -15.52 11.28
C VAL A 225 18.95 -15.15 10.23
N ILE A 226 20.22 -15.18 10.60
CA ILE A 226 21.35 -14.89 9.69
C ILE A 226 21.43 -15.88 8.52
N SER A 227 21.11 -17.15 8.76
CA SER A 227 21.12 -18.18 7.71
C SER A 227 20.02 -18.01 6.66
N ARG A 228 18.89 -17.40 7.01
CA ARG A 228 17.79 -17.12 6.05
C ARG A 228 18.14 -16.01 5.06
N THR A 229 18.90 -15.01 5.49
CA THR A 229 19.31 -13.85 4.68
C THR A 229 20.63 -14.05 3.95
N ARG A 230 21.39 -15.11 4.28
CA ARG A 230 22.64 -15.46 3.60
C ARG A 230 22.35 -16.13 2.26
N LYS A 231 22.69 -15.47 1.15
CA LYS A 231 22.78 -16.10 -0.17
C LYS A 231 24.24 -16.44 -0.46
N GLU A 232 24.53 -17.70 -0.78
CA GLU A 232 25.86 -18.12 -1.24
C GLU A 232 25.93 -17.99 -2.77
N ASP A 233 27.00 -17.38 -3.29
CA ASP A 233 27.28 -17.41 -4.73
C ASP A 233 27.92 -18.75 -5.16
N GLU A 234 28.12 -18.95 -6.46
CA GLU A 234 28.69 -20.20 -7.02
C GLU A 234 30.10 -20.54 -6.48
N LEU A 235 30.76 -19.60 -5.80
CA LEU A 235 32.06 -19.76 -5.17
C LEU A 235 31.97 -20.00 -3.65
N GLY A 236 30.75 -20.16 -3.11
CA GLY A 236 30.50 -20.40 -1.69
C GLY A 236 30.64 -19.16 -0.80
N VAL A 237 30.72 -17.96 -1.39
CA VAL A 237 30.85 -16.72 -0.61
C VAL A 237 29.46 -16.29 -0.15
N GLY A 238 29.27 -16.26 1.17
CA GLY A 238 28.04 -15.77 1.78
C GLY A 238 27.91 -14.26 1.65
N ARG A 239 26.89 -13.79 0.95
CA ARG A 239 26.47 -12.38 0.95
C ARG A 239 25.30 -12.20 1.90
N TYR A 240 25.39 -11.20 2.75
CA TYR A 240 24.30 -10.74 3.60
C TYR A 240 23.62 -9.60 2.85
N ILE A 241 22.35 -9.77 2.50
CA ILE A 241 21.54 -8.67 1.96
C ILE A 241 21.17 -7.81 3.17
N ALA A 242 21.64 -6.56 3.18
CA ALA A 242 21.32 -5.55 4.19
C ALA A 242 19.94 -4.95 3.93
#